data_AF-A0A6I9R330-F1
#
_entry.id   AF-A0A6I9R330-F1
#
_cell.length_a   1.000
_cell.length_b   1.000
_cell.length_c   1.000
_cell.angle_alpha   90.00
_cell.angle_beta   90.00
_cell.angle_gamma   90.00
#
_symmetry.space_group_name_H-M   'P 1'
#
loop_
_entity.id
_entity.type
_entity.pdbx_description
1 polymer ?
#
loop_
_entity_poly.entity_id
_entity_poly.type
_entity_poly.pdbx_seq_one_letter_code
_entity_poly.pdbx_strand_id
1 'polypeptide(L)'
;MDAPKLLIRPVPPRPSLLSRISPPAHRHHRGTLWILVAAAAAMAVVIFLLIASLSSPSPRFGIVIDAGSSGTRIHVFGFNGESGMIPSIDWGSTAVMRVTPGLSAFSGEPERARASLAELLEFAKGRVAKDQWGKTDVRLMATAGLRMLPVEVRDSILESCRMVLRSSGFRFQDDWASVIPGSDEGIYAWVAANYALNTLGGDPQKTTGIIELGGASAQVTFVSNEALPAEFLHVLKFGETTYNLYSNSFLHYGQNAAHESLQKLLRSRSPKASAESVQEGLLIDPCSPKGYSYVGEPADVPNSKLEHQPIGQAGGNFSACRSAASMLLQKEKENCLYQKCHMGSTFIPKLQGSFVATENFFFTTKFFGLSPTSSLSDLMLAGEQFCGEDWSKLKEKYHTLAEEDLSRYCFSSAYIVALLHDSLGITLDDRRIEFANQVGNIQVEWALGAFIMQTMATRSYHSGWITSVVQPDSLVLLFVASTLLIFAAWLASKWRRPQLKTIYDLEKGRYIVTRVN
;
A
#
# COMPACT_ATOMS: atom_id res chain seq x y z
N MET A 1 -59.68 -85.58 85.18
CA MET A 1 -60.20 -84.21 84.98
C MET A 1 -59.61 -83.68 83.69
N ASP A 2 -60.41 -82.85 83.02
CA ASP A 2 -60.23 -82.17 81.73
C ASP A 2 -60.42 -82.94 80.41
N ALA A 3 -61.08 -82.23 79.50
CA ALA A 3 -62.07 -82.67 78.51
C ALA A 3 -61.55 -82.58 77.04
N PRO A 4 -62.26 -83.14 76.04
CA PRO A 4 -61.72 -83.47 74.71
C PRO A 4 -61.96 -82.37 73.65
N LYS A 5 -61.18 -82.38 72.55
CA LYS A 5 -61.48 -81.61 71.32
C LYS A 5 -61.13 -82.36 70.03
N LEU A 6 -61.98 -82.09 69.03
CA LEU A 6 -62.29 -82.81 67.80
C LEU A 6 -61.30 -82.70 66.61
N LEU A 7 -61.44 -83.69 65.72
CA LEU A 7 -61.03 -83.80 64.31
C LEU A 7 -61.32 -82.57 63.43
N ILE A 8 -60.54 -82.39 62.35
CA ILE A 8 -60.96 -82.25 60.91
C ILE A 8 -59.71 -82.06 60.00
N ARG A 9 -59.67 -82.78 58.87
CA ARG A 9 -58.69 -82.68 57.76
C ARG A 9 -58.91 -81.43 56.87
N PRO A 10 -57.87 -80.86 56.24
CA PRO A 10 -58.02 -80.00 55.07
C PRO A 10 -57.79 -80.71 53.72
N VAL A 11 -58.56 -80.29 52.72
CA VAL A 11 -58.56 -80.57 51.27
C VAL A 11 -57.71 -79.48 50.54
N PRO A 12 -57.12 -79.70 49.34
CA PRO A 12 -55.99 -78.92 48.82
C PRO A 12 -56.40 -77.70 47.97
N PRO A 13 -55.49 -76.74 47.68
CA PRO A 13 -55.75 -75.66 46.74
C PRO A 13 -55.26 -75.94 45.29
N ARG A 14 -56.01 -75.35 44.34
CA ARG A 14 -55.90 -75.37 42.86
C ARG A 14 -54.64 -74.69 42.29
N PRO A 15 -54.26 -74.99 41.03
CA PRO A 15 -53.09 -74.42 40.35
C PRO A 15 -53.35 -73.00 39.80
N SER A 16 -52.38 -72.11 39.98
CA SER A 16 -52.34 -70.77 39.38
C SER A 16 -51.63 -70.79 38.03
N LEU A 17 -52.37 -70.50 36.96
CA LEU A 17 -51.85 -70.18 35.62
C LEU A 17 -51.23 -68.77 35.63
N LEU A 18 -49.90 -68.69 35.73
CA LEU A 18 -49.13 -67.49 35.40
C LEU A 18 -48.40 -67.75 34.08
N SER A 19 -49.01 -67.29 32.99
CA SER A 19 -48.34 -67.16 31.70
C SER A 19 -47.28 -66.07 31.78
N ARG A 20 -46.01 -66.45 31.58
CA ARG A 20 -44.91 -65.51 31.34
C ARG A 20 -45.21 -64.70 30.08
N ILE A 21 -45.52 -63.41 30.26
CA ILE A 21 -45.48 -62.43 29.19
C ILE A 21 -44.01 -62.06 28.95
N SER A 22 -43.44 -62.50 27.84
CA SER A 22 -42.15 -62.01 27.36
C SER A 22 -42.27 -60.52 27.01
N PRO A 23 -41.30 -59.65 27.37
CA PRO A 23 -41.35 -58.24 26.98
C PRO A 23 -41.15 -58.10 25.46
N PRO A 24 -41.76 -57.09 24.81
CA PRO A 24 -41.56 -56.89 23.38
C PRO A 24 -40.11 -56.48 23.12
N ALA A 25 -39.52 -57.07 22.07
CA ALA A 25 -38.16 -56.80 21.65
C ALA A 25 -37.99 -55.32 21.23
N HIS A 26 -37.43 -54.50 22.11
CA HIS A 26 -37.08 -53.09 21.87
C HIS A 26 -35.94 -52.85 20.86
N ARG A 27 -35.52 -53.88 20.09
CA ARG A 27 -34.31 -53.85 19.26
C ARG A 27 -34.43 -53.07 17.95
N HIS A 28 -35.64 -52.78 17.46
CA HIS A 28 -35.81 -52.14 16.13
C HIS A 28 -35.81 -50.60 16.12
N HIS A 29 -35.92 -49.91 17.28
CA HIS A 29 -35.96 -48.44 17.31
C HIS A 29 -34.58 -47.77 17.38
N ARG A 30 -33.55 -48.46 17.88
CA ARG A 30 -32.20 -47.89 18.01
C ARG A 30 -31.52 -47.67 16.66
N GLY A 31 -31.64 -48.61 15.72
CA GLY A 31 -30.99 -48.50 14.40
C GLY A 31 -31.48 -47.31 13.58
N THR A 32 -32.79 -47.04 13.60
CA THR A 32 -33.38 -45.91 12.87
C THR A 32 -32.98 -44.55 13.45
N LEU A 33 -32.83 -44.47 14.78
CA LEU A 33 -32.37 -43.25 15.45
C LEU A 33 -30.92 -42.91 15.07
N TRP A 34 -30.03 -43.90 15.03
CA TRP A 34 -28.63 -43.70 14.63
C TRP A 34 -28.49 -43.26 13.17
N ILE A 35 -29.33 -43.78 12.27
CA ILE A 35 -29.37 -43.35 10.86
C ILE A 35 -29.80 -41.88 10.74
N LEU A 36 -30.83 -41.47 11.48
CA LEU A 36 -31.30 -40.07 11.48
C LEU A 36 -30.26 -39.11 12.06
N VAL A 37 -29.56 -39.51 13.12
CA VAL A 37 -28.48 -38.71 13.72
C VAL A 37 -27.28 -38.58 12.77
N ALA A 38 -26.85 -39.68 12.16
CA ALA A 38 -25.74 -39.66 11.20
C ALA A 38 -26.05 -38.77 9.98
N ALA A 39 -27.28 -38.83 9.51
CA ALA A 39 -27.70 -38.06 8.35
C ALA A 39 -27.93 -36.58 8.66
N ALA A 40 -28.41 -36.24 9.87
CA ALA A 40 -28.46 -34.86 10.35
C ALA A 40 -27.04 -34.27 10.52
N ALA A 41 -26.08 -35.05 11.02
CA ALA A 41 -24.68 -34.64 11.12
C ALA A 41 -24.06 -34.41 9.73
N ALA A 42 -24.30 -35.30 8.77
CA ALA A 42 -23.85 -35.12 7.38
C ALA A 42 -24.47 -33.86 6.76
N MET A 43 -25.75 -33.61 6.97
CA MET A 43 -26.43 -32.41 6.49
C MET A 43 -25.85 -31.14 7.12
N ALA A 44 -25.55 -31.15 8.42
CA ALA A 44 -24.90 -30.02 9.09
C ALA A 44 -23.50 -29.72 8.53
N VAL A 45 -22.72 -30.77 8.21
CA VAL A 45 -21.40 -30.62 7.57
C VAL A 45 -21.54 -30.03 6.17
N VAL A 46 -22.51 -30.49 5.36
CA VAL A 46 -22.74 -29.94 4.02
C VAL A 46 -23.24 -28.49 4.09
N ILE A 47 -24.14 -28.16 5.01
CA ILE A 47 -24.58 -26.77 5.25
C ILE A 47 -23.39 -25.89 5.67
N PHE A 48 -22.52 -26.39 6.56
CA PHE A 48 -21.31 -25.68 6.97
C PHE A 48 -20.36 -25.43 5.78
N LEU A 49 -20.14 -26.43 4.94
CA LEU A 49 -19.31 -26.31 3.73
C LEU A 49 -19.94 -25.36 2.70
N LEU A 50 -21.27 -25.38 2.54
CA LEU A 50 -21.99 -24.45 1.68
C LEU A 50 -21.86 -23.00 2.21
N ILE A 51 -22.11 -22.76 3.49
CA ILE A 51 -21.92 -21.43 4.12
C ILE A 51 -20.47 -20.96 3.97
N ALA A 52 -19.49 -21.83 4.16
CA ALA A 52 -18.08 -21.53 3.95
C ALA A 52 -17.77 -21.19 2.48
N SER A 53 -18.43 -21.85 1.52
CA SER A 53 -18.27 -21.57 0.09
C SER A 53 -19.00 -20.31 -0.40
N LEU A 54 -20.12 -19.93 0.24
CA LEU A 54 -20.83 -18.68 -0.02
C LEU A 54 -20.19 -17.47 0.68
N SER A 55 -19.27 -17.71 1.61
CA SER A 55 -18.50 -16.64 2.25
C SER A 55 -17.55 -16.05 1.21
N SER A 56 -17.82 -14.83 0.75
CA SER A 56 -16.86 -14.09 -0.05
C SER A 56 -15.53 -14.03 0.71
N PRO A 57 -14.37 -14.30 0.05
CA PRO A 57 -13.10 -14.16 0.72
C PRO A 57 -13.00 -12.76 1.31
N SER A 58 -12.67 -12.67 2.60
CA SER A 58 -12.53 -11.37 3.26
C SER A 58 -11.51 -10.52 2.48
N PRO A 59 -11.81 -9.23 2.22
CA PRO A 59 -10.86 -8.36 1.53
C PRO A 59 -9.54 -8.34 2.28
N ARG A 60 -8.45 -8.52 1.56
CA ARG A 60 -7.09 -8.47 2.13
C ARG A 60 -6.61 -7.03 2.09
N PHE A 61 -5.85 -6.66 3.11
CA PHE A 61 -5.29 -5.33 3.23
C PHE A 61 -3.78 -5.38 3.45
N GLY A 62 -3.09 -4.36 2.96
CA GLY A 62 -1.72 -4.04 3.34
C GLY A 62 -1.56 -2.54 3.50
N ILE A 63 -0.64 -2.13 4.37
CA ILE A 63 -0.41 -0.72 4.70
C ILE A 63 1.05 -0.37 4.43
N VAL A 64 1.26 0.69 3.66
CA VAL A 64 2.57 1.30 3.44
C VAL A 64 2.53 2.74 3.95
N ILE A 65 3.47 3.10 4.81
CA ILE A 65 3.69 4.47 5.28
C ILE A 65 4.89 5.04 4.52
N ASP A 66 4.62 5.95 3.58
CA ASP A 66 5.62 6.77 2.90
C ASP A 66 6.06 7.90 3.83
N ALA A 67 7.27 7.80 4.38
CA ALA A 67 7.88 8.83 5.20
C ALA A 67 8.80 9.74 4.36
N GLY A 68 8.15 10.55 3.52
CA GLY A 68 8.77 11.56 2.66
C GLY A 68 9.35 12.77 3.41
N SER A 69 10.19 13.54 2.71
CA SER A 69 10.87 14.73 3.26
C SER A 69 9.90 15.87 3.63
N SER A 70 8.86 16.12 2.82
CA SER A 70 7.90 17.21 3.02
C SER A 70 6.67 16.82 3.84
N GLY A 71 6.49 15.53 4.13
CA GLY A 71 5.32 15.00 4.84
C GLY A 71 5.27 13.48 4.78
N THR A 72 4.43 12.90 5.63
CA THR A 72 4.27 11.45 5.77
C THR A 72 2.87 11.04 5.32
N ARG A 73 2.77 9.95 4.56
CA ARG A 73 1.49 9.43 4.03
C ARG A 73 1.29 8.00 4.48
N ILE A 74 0.06 7.62 4.78
CA ILE A 74 -0.33 6.22 4.98
C ILE A 74 -1.23 5.80 3.84
N HIS A 75 -0.85 4.71 3.18
CA HIS A 75 -1.60 4.08 2.11
C HIS A 75 -2.16 2.77 2.65
N VAL A 76 -3.48 2.64 2.61
CA VAL A 76 -4.20 1.39 2.89
C VAL A 76 -4.59 0.81 1.54
N PHE A 77 -4.00 -0.32 1.16
CA PHE A 77 -4.32 -1.01 -0.10
C PHE A 77 -5.24 -2.18 0.19
N GLY A 78 -6.45 -2.12 -0.37
CA GLY A 78 -7.31 -3.30 -0.49
C GLY A 78 -6.94 -4.06 -1.76
N PHE A 79 -6.88 -5.39 -1.68
CA PHE A 79 -6.45 -6.19 -2.83
C PHE A 79 -7.00 -7.61 -2.84
N ASN A 80 -7.01 -8.17 -4.04
CA ASN A 80 -7.33 -9.56 -4.34
C ASN A 80 -6.16 -10.22 -5.07
N GLY A 81 -6.14 -11.55 -5.07
CA GLY A 81 -5.14 -12.36 -5.78
C GLY A 81 -4.36 -13.29 -4.88
N GLU A 82 -3.62 -14.19 -5.52
CA GLU A 82 -2.79 -15.18 -4.85
C GLU A 82 -1.41 -14.62 -4.53
N SER A 83 -0.81 -15.11 -3.44
CA SER A 83 0.56 -14.80 -3.07
C SER A 83 1.53 -15.22 -4.20
N GLY A 84 2.48 -14.35 -4.53
CA GLY A 84 3.46 -14.59 -5.60
C GLY A 84 2.99 -14.20 -7.01
N MET A 85 1.75 -13.73 -7.15
CA MET A 85 1.22 -13.15 -8.39
C MET A 85 1.07 -11.62 -8.23
N ILE A 86 1.05 -10.90 -9.35
CA ILE A 86 0.73 -9.46 -9.34
C ILE A 86 -0.68 -9.30 -8.74
N PRO A 87 -0.85 -8.55 -7.65
CA PRO A 87 -2.14 -8.40 -7.00
C PRO A 87 -3.08 -7.53 -7.85
N SER A 88 -4.38 -7.81 -7.77
CA SER A 88 -5.42 -6.92 -8.29
C SER A 88 -5.84 -5.96 -7.18
N ILE A 89 -5.54 -4.67 -7.34
CA ILE A 89 -5.90 -3.65 -6.35
C ILE A 89 -7.41 -3.39 -6.41
N ASP A 90 -8.05 -3.45 -5.24
CA ASP A 90 -9.41 -2.98 -5.06
C ASP A 90 -9.38 -1.48 -4.71
N TRP A 91 -9.59 -0.67 -5.74
CA TRP A 91 -9.62 0.79 -5.61
C TRP A 91 -10.76 1.30 -4.72
N GLY A 92 -11.84 0.53 -4.56
CA GLY A 92 -12.97 0.91 -3.70
C GLY A 92 -12.65 0.81 -2.21
N SER A 93 -11.68 -0.02 -1.83
CA SER A 93 -11.23 -0.21 -0.45
C SER A 93 -9.83 0.35 -0.18
N THR A 94 -9.22 0.98 -1.18
CA THR A 94 -7.93 1.67 -1.06
C THR A 94 -8.11 3.11 -0.55
N ALA A 95 -7.18 3.58 0.28
CA ALA A 95 -7.27 4.89 0.92
C ALA A 95 -5.88 5.49 1.20
N VAL A 96 -5.79 6.82 1.14
CA VAL A 96 -4.57 7.56 1.49
C VAL A 96 -4.90 8.73 2.43
N MET A 97 -4.02 8.98 3.38
CA MET A 97 -4.02 10.20 4.21
C MET A 97 -2.58 10.71 4.33
N ARG A 98 -2.42 12.04 4.39
CA ARG A 98 -1.14 12.72 4.54
C ARG A 98 -1.16 13.62 5.77
N VAL A 99 -0.03 13.70 6.45
CA VAL A 99 0.28 14.69 7.49
C VAL A 99 1.57 15.45 7.13
N THR A 100 1.71 16.66 7.65
CA THR A 100 2.90 17.50 7.54
C THR A 100 3.30 18.01 8.93
N PRO A 101 4.60 18.24 9.21
CA PRO A 101 5.77 18.06 8.33
C PRO A 101 6.18 16.59 8.17
N GLY A 102 7.23 16.33 7.37
CA GLY A 102 7.83 15.00 7.23
C GLY A 102 8.66 14.61 8.46
N LEU A 103 9.01 13.32 8.58
CA LEU A 103 9.67 12.79 9.78
C LEU A 103 11.02 13.46 10.10
N SER A 104 11.76 13.92 9.09
CA SER A 104 13.06 14.59 9.29
C SER A 104 12.96 15.92 10.03
N ALA A 105 11.79 16.56 10.03
CA ALA A 105 11.55 17.80 10.79
C ALA A 105 11.59 17.57 12.32
N PHE A 106 11.44 16.32 12.78
CA PHE A 106 11.56 15.95 14.20
C PHE A 106 12.99 15.63 14.63
N SER A 107 14.01 15.99 13.84
CA SER A 107 15.42 15.74 14.17
C SER A 107 15.87 16.32 15.52
N GLY A 108 15.29 17.46 15.94
CA GLY A 108 15.53 18.04 17.27
C GLY A 108 14.73 17.39 18.41
N GLU A 109 13.62 16.71 18.10
CA GLU A 109 12.73 16.09 19.09
C GLU A 109 12.14 14.76 18.55
N PRO A 110 12.95 13.69 18.42
CA PRO A 110 12.53 12.44 17.76
C PRO A 110 11.25 11.83 18.33
N GLU A 111 11.02 11.96 19.63
CA GLU A 111 9.81 11.48 20.30
C GLU A 111 8.51 12.09 19.77
N ARG A 112 8.56 13.28 19.16
CA ARG A 112 7.36 13.92 18.56
C ARG A 112 6.90 13.24 17.27
N ALA A 113 7.78 12.50 16.59
CA ALA A 113 7.43 11.73 15.39
C ALA A 113 6.28 10.74 15.66
N ARG A 114 6.21 10.19 16.88
CA ARG A 114 5.17 9.24 17.30
C ARG A 114 3.75 9.79 17.16
N ALA A 115 3.54 11.08 17.45
CA ALA A 115 2.22 11.69 17.42
C ALA A 115 1.72 11.84 15.97
N SER A 116 2.62 12.19 15.05
CA SER A 116 2.33 12.28 13.61
C SER A 116 1.89 10.92 13.04
N LEU A 117 2.56 9.83 13.44
CA LEU A 117 2.17 8.48 13.03
C LEU A 117 0.86 8.00 13.65
N ALA A 118 0.56 8.39 14.89
CA ALA A 118 -0.65 7.94 15.57
C ALA A 118 -1.92 8.37 14.82
N GLU A 119 -1.96 9.61 14.31
CA GLU A 119 -3.06 10.12 13.50
C GLU A 119 -3.28 9.28 12.23
N LEU A 120 -2.19 8.97 11.52
CA LEU A 120 -2.22 8.13 10.32
C LEU A 120 -2.74 6.71 10.63
N LEU A 121 -2.29 6.11 11.74
CA LEU A 121 -2.70 4.77 12.13
C LEU A 121 -4.18 4.71 12.53
N GLU A 122 -4.72 5.73 13.19
CA GLU A 122 -6.15 5.80 13.49
C GLU A 122 -7.00 5.92 12.22
N PHE A 123 -6.52 6.68 11.22
CA PHE A 123 -7.15 6.67 9.90
C PHE A 123 -7.17 5.27 9.28
N ALA A 124 -6.04 4.54 9.29
CA ALA A 124 -5.98 3.19 8.73
C ALA A 124 -6.89 2.20 9.49
N LYS A 125 -6.98 2.30 10.82
CA LYS A 125 -7.92 1.52 11.64
C LYS A 125 -9.38 1.80 11.30
N GLY A 126 -9.71 3.01 10.87
CA GLY A 126 -11.04 3.36 10.36
C GLY A 126 -11.37 2.74 9.00
N ARG A 127 -10.35 2.28 8.23
CA ARG A 127 -10.54 1.67 6.90
C ARG A 127 -10.47 0.15 6.91
N VAL A 128 -9.73 -0.43 7.85
CA VAL A 128 -9.55 -1.88 7.97
C VAL A 128 -10.42 -2.42 9.10
N ALA A 129 -11.21 -3.46 8.83
CA ALA A 129 -12.03 -4.10 9.86
C ALA A 129 -11.17 -4.68 11.00
N LYS A 130 -11.66 -4.60 12.24
CA LYS A 130 -10.88 -4.93 13.45
C LYS A 130 -10.36 -6.37 13.48
N ASP A 131 -11.11 -7.32 12.95
CA ASP A 131 -10.74 -8.73 12.83
C ASP A 131 -9.64 -8.99 11.79
N GLN A 132 -9.36 -8.00 10.93
CA GLN A 132 -8.29 -8.04 9.93
C GLN A 132 -7.00 -7.36 10.40
N TRP A 133 -7.01 -6.57 11.48
CA TRP A 133 -5.82 -5.81 11.90
C TRP A 133 -4.58 -6.70 12.06
N GLY A 134 -4.67 -7.78 12.85
CA GLY A 134 -3.55 -8.71 13.04
C GLY A 134 -3.12 -9.49 11.79
N LYS A 135 -3.87 -9.39 10.68
CA LYS A 135 -3.57 -10.01 9.38
C LYS A 135 -3.00 -9.02 8.36
N THR A 136 -3.14 -7.73 8.61
CA THR A 136 -2.73 -6.63 7.74
C THR A 136 -1.32 -6.20 8.12
N ASP A 137 -0.39 -6.33 7.17
CA ASP A 137 0.98 -5.81 7.35
C ASP A 137 0.96 -4.29 7.32
N VAL A 138 1.68 -3.66 8.26
CA VAL A 138 2.03 -2.24 8.19
C VAL A 138 3.53 -2.10 8.07
N ARG A 139 3.99 -1.28 7.11
CA ARG A 139 5.40 -0.99 6.91
C ARG A 139 5.63 0.50 6.82
N LEU A 140 6.76 0.98 7.34
CA LEU A 140 7.19 2.35 7.22
C LEU A 140 8.48 2.41 6.43
N MET A 141 8.44 3.17 5.35
CA MET A 141 9.52 3.29 4.39
C MET A 141 9.87 4.76 4.26
N ALA A 142 10.96 5.16 4.90
CA ALA A 142 11.44 6.53 4.90
C ALA A 142 12.39 6.79 3.75
N THR A 143 12.29 7.98 3.14
CA THR A 143 13.03 8.30 1.90
C THR A 143 14.20 9.25 2.16
N ALA A 144 14.55 10.10 1.18
CA ALA A 144 15.70 10.99 1.24
C ALA A 144 15.73 11.93 2.46
N GLY A 145 14.57 12.32 3.00
CA GLY A 145 14.51 13.17 4.20
C GLY A 145 15.31 12.59 5.37
N LEU A 146 15.13 11.30 5.66
CA LEU A 146 15.87 10.62 6.73
C LEU A 146 17.28 10.18 6.30
N ARG A 147 17.53 9.95 4.99
CA ARG A 147 18.89 9.66 4.47
C ARG A 147 19.87 10.82 4.70
N MET A 148 19.37 12.06 4.75
CA MET A 148 20.19 13.26 4.97
C MET A 148 20.55 13.51 6.44
N LEU A 149 19.93 12.80 7.39
CA LEU A 149 20.18 12.99 8.82
C LEU A 149 21.38 12.17 9.31
N PRO A 150 22.06 12.61 10.39
CA PRO A 150 23.00 11.76 11.11
C PRO A 150 22.35 10.44 11.53
N VAL A 151 23.14 9.36 11.50
CA VAL A 151 22.69 7.98 11.76
C VAL A 151 21.97 7.87 13.11
N GLU A 152 22.51 8.51 14.14
CA GLU A 152 21.98 8.47 15.51
C GLU A 152 20.60 9.12 15.60
N VAL A 153 20.43 10.27 14.94
CA VAL A 153 19.15 11.00 14.91
C VAL A 153 18.10 10.23 14.12
N ARG A 154 18.50 9.73 12.94
CA ARG A 154 17.66 8.91 12.07
C ARG A 154 17.15 7.67 12.82
N ASP A 155 18.04 6.96 13.50
CA ASP A 155 17.70 5.71 14.17
C ASP A 155 16.82 5.99 15.41
N SER A 156 17.02 7.11 16.10
CA SER A 156 16.13 7.58 17.18
C SER A 156 14.70 7.88 16.68
N ILE A 157 14.56 8.56 15.53
CA ILE A 157 13.26 8.81 14.91
C ILE A 157 12.58 7.49 14.52
N LEU A 158 13.33 6.56 13.89
CA LEU A 158 12.79 5.26 13.50
C LEU A 158 12.37 4.44 14.72
N GLU A 159 13.11 4.46 15.82
CA GLU A 159 12.71 3.77 17.05
C GLU A 159 11.42 4.37 17.63
N SER A 160 11.28 5.70 17.64
CA SER A 160 10.03 6.35 18.03
C SER A 160 8.85 5.86 17.17
N CYS A 161 9.06 5.70 15.85
CA CYS A 161 8.05 5.14 14.96
C CYS A 161 7.74 3.67 15.25
N ARG A 162 8.76 2.82 15.47
CA ARG A 162 8.61 1.40 15.79
C ARG A 162 7.77 1.20 17.05
N MET A 163 7.98 2.01 18.09
CA MET A 163 7.17 1.93 19.31
C MET A 163 5.66 2.07 19.03
N VAL A 164 5.27 3.02 18.18
CA VAL A 164 3.87 3.22 17.81
C VAL A 164 3.36 2.04 16.97
N LEU A 165 4.14 1.60 15.99
CA LEU A 165 3.77 0.52 15.06
C LEU A 165 3.58 -0.81 15.78
N ARG A 166 4.44 -1.15 16.76
CA ARG A 166 4.30 -2.34 17.62
C ARG A 166 2.96 -2.35 18.37
N SER A 167 2.50 -1.18 18.81
CA SER A 167 1.25 -1.02 19.57
C SER A 167 -0.01 -0.84 18.70
N SER A 168 0.14 -0.78 17.37
CA SER A 168 -0.95 -0.41 16.46
C SER A 168 -2.06 -1.47 16.35
N GLY A 169 -1.76 -2.73 16.64
CA GLY A 169 -2.65 -3.88 16.40
C GLY A 169 -2.55 -4.45 14.97
N PHE A 170 -1.90 -3.74 14.05
CA PHE A 170 -1.50 -4.28 12.75
C PHE A 170 -0.29 -5.22 12.89
N ARG A 171 -0.10 -6.12 11.91
CA ARG A 171 1.08 -6.99 11.88
C ARG A 171 2.31 -6.15 11.52
N PHE A 172 3.31 -6.16 12.38
CA PHE A 172 4.51 -5.33 12.25
C PHE A 172 5.76 -6.08 12.71
N GLN A 173 6.89 -5.80 12.07
CA GLN A 173 8.23 -6.24 12.47
C GLN A 173 9.18 -5.03 12.42
N ASP A 174 10.16 -4.97 13.31
CA ASP A 174 11.01 -3.78 13.47
C ASP A 174 11.81 -3.41 12.21
N ASP A 175 12.20 -4.40 11.41
CA ASP A 175 12.90 -4.25 10.13
C ASP A 175 12.00 -3.65 9.03
N TRP A 176 10.67 -3.68 9.22
CA TRP A 176 9.70 -3.07 8.30
C TRP A 176 9.53 -1.57 8.51
N ALA A 177 10.13 -0.99 9.56
CA ALA A 177 10.33 0.45 9.69
C ALA A 177 11.79 0.77 9.41
N SER A 178 12.08 1.17 8.17
CA SER A 178 13.45 1.38 7.68
C SER A 178 13.54 2.53 6.68
N VAL A 179 14.78 2.97 6.42
CA VAL A 179 15.07 3.93 5.35
C VAL A 179 15.37 3.17 4.07
N ILE A 180 14.65 3.47 3.00
CA ILE A 180 14.83 2.77 1.73
C ILE A 180 16.01 3.33 0.93
N PRO A 181 16.74 2.49 0.18
CA PRO A 181 17.64 2.96 -0.85
C PRO A 181 16.88 3.83 -1.86
N GLY A 182 17.53 4.88 -2.36
CA GLY A 182 16.87 5.75 -3.34
C GLY A 182 16.62 5.07 -4.70
N SER A 183 17.45 4.08 -5.07
CA SER A 183 17.20 3.22 -6.23
C SER A 183 15.89 2.45 -6.07
N ASP A 184 15.59 1.96 -4.86
CA ASP A 184 14.38 1.20 -4.58
C ASP A 184 13.14 2.09 -4.72
N GLU A 185 13.21 3.35 -4.26
CA GLU A 185 12.15 4.35 -4.47
C GLU A 185 11.82 4.51 -5.97
N GLY A 186 12.85 4.65 -6.82
CA GLY A 186 12.68 4.74 -8.28
C GLY A 186 12.15 3.45 -8.91
N ILE A 187 12.61 2.29 -8.45
CA ILE A 187 12.11 0.97 -8.87
C ILE A 187 10.64 0.80 -8.53
N TYR A 188 10.25 1.15 -7.31
CA TYR A 188 8.85 1.06 -6.89
C TYR A 188 7.97 2.01 -7.70
N ALA A 189 8.42 3.24 -7.98
CA ALA A 189 7.70 4.14 -8.87
C ALA A 189 7.54 3.57 -10.28
N TRP A 190 8.60 2.95 -10.82
CA TRP A 190 8.55 2.26 -12.12
C TRP A 190 7.56 1.08 -12.12
N VAL A 191 7.51 0.29 -11.05
CA VAL A 191 6.53 -0.78 -10.89
C VAL A 191 5.11 -0.20 -10.84
N ALA A 192 4.87 0.86 -10.08
CA ALA A 192 3.55 1.49 -10.00
C ALA A 192 3.06 2.00 -11.36
N ALA A 193 3.94 2.66 -12.13
CA ALA A 193 3.61 3.18 -13.45
C ALA A 193 3.28 2.06 -14.45
N ASN A 194 4.11 1.02 -14.50
CA ASN A 194 3.91 -0.10 -15.42
C ASN A 194 2.77 -1.02 -14.99
N TYR A 195 2.41 -1.02 -13.70
CA TYR A 195 1.18 -1.62 -13.20
C TYR A 195 -0.03 -0.87 -13.75
N ALA A 196 -0.04 0.47 -13.61
CA ALA A 196 -1.11 1.32 -14.10
C ALA A 196 -1.29 1.24 -15.63
N LEU A 197 -0.20 1.07 -16.36
CA LEU A 197 -0.18 0.90 -17.82
C LEU A 197 -0.47 -0.53 -18.29
N ASN A 198 -0.60 -1.49 -17.37
CA ASN A 198 -0.77 -2.91 -17.67
C ASN A 198 0.36 -3.49 -18.56
N THR A 199 1.59 -3.05 -18.34
CA THR A 199 2.81 -3.49 -19.05
C THR A 199 3.70 -4.40 -18.20
N LEU A 200 3.49 -4.45 -16.87
CA LEU A 200 4.18 -5.41 -16.00
C LEU A 200 3.87 -6.87 -16.37
N GLY A 201 4.90 -7.71 -16.34
CA GLY A 201 4.86 -9.08 -16.84
C GLY A 201 4.88 -9.21 -18.37
N GLY A 202 4.73 -8.12 -19.12
CA GLY A 202 4.80 -8.08 -20.58
C GLY A 202 6.16 -7.68 -21.14
N ASP A 203 6.24 -7.41 -22.44
CA ASP A 203 7.47 -7.05 -23.16
C ASP A 203 8.27 -5.90 -22.49
N PRO A 204 9.53 -6.13 -22.07
CA PRO A 204 10.39 -5.09 -21.48
C PRO A 204 10.52 -3.82 -22.33
N GLN A 205 10.48 -3.92 -23.65
CA GLN A 205 10.62 -2.76 -24.56
C GLN A 205 9.37 -1.87 -24.61
N LYS A 206 8.24 -2.35 -24.10
CA LYS A 206 6.97 -1.60 -24.05
C LYS A 206 6.73 -0.93 -22.70
N THR A 207 7.67 -1.07 -21.78
CA THR A 207 7.57 -0.43 -20.46
C THR A 207 7.88 1.07 -20.56
N THR A 208 7.31 1.82 -19.62
CA THR A 208 7.50 3.27 -19.51
C THR A 208 8.48 3.55 -18.37
N GLY A 209 9.49 4.37 -18.63
CA GLY A 209 10.43 4.84 -17.62
C GLY A 209 9.79 5.82 -16.64
N ILE A 210 10.46 6.04 -15.51
CA ILE A 210 10.06 7.03 -14.50
C ILE A 210 11.20 7.99 -14.24
N ILE A 211 10.85 9.27 -14.17
CA ILE A 211 11.70 10.34 -13.65
C ILE A 211 10.93 11.02 -12.53
N GLU A 212 11.35 10.81 -11.29
CA GLU A 212 10.68 11.40 -10.12
C GLU A 212 11.51 12.57 -9.58
N LEU A 213 10.86 13.70 -9.29
CA LEU A 213 11.49 14.83 -8.62
C LEU A 213 10.81 15.07 -7.28
N GLY A 214 11.34 14.42 -6.24
CA GLY A 214 10.92 14.66 -4.86
C GLY A 214 11.46 15.96 -4.27
N GLY A 215 11.22 16.17 -2.97
CA GLY A 215 11.72 17.35 -2.25
C GLY A 215 13.23 17.31 -1.99
N ALA A 216 13.77 16.14 -1.65
CA ALA A 216 15.17 15.97 -1.24
C ALA A 216 16.04 15.17 -2.22
N SER A 217 15.44 14.35 -3.08
CA SER A 217 16.14 13.62 -4.14
C SER A 217 15.35 13.60 -5.45
N ALA A 218 16.03 13.24 -6.53
CA ALA A 218 15.43 12.85 -7.79
C ALA A 218 15.78 11.39 -8.12
N GLN A 219 14.98 10.72 -8.94
CA GLN A 219 15.16 9.33 -9.30
C GLN A 219 14.97 9.17 -10.81
N VAL A 220 15.77 8.31 -11.43
CA VAL A 220 15.63 7.92 -12.84
C VAL A 220 15.64 6.40 -12.91
N THR A 221 14.57 5.80 -13.42
CA THR A 221 14.44 4.35 -13.54
C THR A 221 13.79 3.94 -14.86
N PHE A 222 14.45 3.06 -15.63
CA PHE A 222 13.90 2.54 -16.89
C PHE A 222 14.61 1.26 -17.34
N VAL A 223 13.96 0.49 -18.22
CA VAL A 223 14.61 -0.64 -18.89
C VAL A 223 15.64 -0.09 -19.89
N SER A 224 16.89 -0.53 -19.77
CA SER A 224 17.96 -0.14 -20.69
C SER A 224 18.41 -1.32 -21.56
N ASN A 225 18.70 -1.03 -22.82
CA ASN A 225 19.32 -1.97 -23.76
C ASN A 225 20.85 -1.87 -23.77
N GLU A 226 21.42 -0.90 -23.04
CA GLU A 226 22.85 -0.70 -22.91
C GLU A 226 23.44 -1.59 -21.80
N ALA A 227 24.72 -1.93 -21.90
CA ALA A 227 25.42 -2.60 -20.83
C ALA A 227 25.55 -1.65 -19.63
N LEU A 228 24.98 -2.05 -18.49
CA LEU A 228 24.96 -1.25 -17.27
C LEU A 228 26.06 -1.68 -16.29
N PRO A 229 26.74 -0.74 -15.62
CA PRO A 229 27.54 -1.06 -14.45
C PRO A 229 26.70 -1.75 -13.37
N ALA A 230 27.30 -2.69 -12.64
CA ALA A 230 26.59 -3.53 -11.66
C ALA A 230 25.89 -2.71 -10.56
N GLU A 231 26.43 -1.56 -10.20
CA GLU A 231 25.86 -0.67 -9.18
C GLU A 231 24.55 0.02 -9.58
N PHE A 232 24.24 0.11 -10.88
CA PHE A 232 23.00 0.70 -11.40
C PHE A 232 22.03 -0.32 -12.00
N LEU A 233 22.47 -1.58 -12.15
CA LEU A 233 21.68 -2.66 -12.74
C LEU A 233 20.83 -3.33 -11.67
N HIS A 234 19.51 -3.28 -11.86
CA HIS A 234 18.55 -3.98 -11.03
C HIS A 234 17.74 -4.95 -11.88
N VAL A 235 17.81 -6.24 -11.53
CA VAL A 235 17.09 -7.30 -12.25
C VAL A 235 15.79 -7.61 -11.51
N LEU A 236 14.65 -7.32 -12.14
CA LEU A 236 13.32 -7.67 -11.63
C LEU A 236 12.70 -8.80 -12.42
N LYS A 237 11.97 -9.68 -11.75
CA LYS A 237 11.26 -10.78 -12.38
C LYS A 237 9.77 -10.76 -12.03
N PHE A 238 8.93 -10.67 -13.06
CA PHE A 238 7.48 -10.78 -12.94
C PHE A 238 7.01 -11.94 -13.83
N GLY A 239 6.61 -13.05 -13.20
CA GLY A 239 6.30 -14.30 -13.92
C GLY A 239 7.53 -14.85 -14.64
N GLU A 240 7.43 -15.05 -15.95
CA GLU A 240 8.53 -15.49 -16.81
C GLU A 240 9.39 -14.33 -17.34
N THR A 241 8.90 -13.09 -17.20
CA THR A 241 9.55 -11.91 -17.75
C THR A 241 10.61 -11.36 -16.80
N THR A 242 11.77 -11.05 -17.35
CA THR A 242 12.90 -10.42 -16.64
C THR A 242 13.14 -9.02 -17.20
N TYR A 243 13.25 -8.04 -16.30
CA TYR A 243 13.55 -6.65 -16.63
C TYR A 243 14.95 -6.30 -16.12
N ASN A 244 15.79 -5.77 -17.01
CA ASN A 244 17.08 -5.19 -16.65
C ASN A 244 16.90 -3.68 -16.53
N LEU A 245 16.70 -3.21 -15.31
CA LEU A 245 16.47 -1.81 -15.03
C LEU A 245 17.79 -1.10 -14.75
N TYR A 246 17.97 0.06 -15.38
CA TYR A 246 18.78 1.11 -14.79
C TYR A 246 17.94 1.78 -13.69
N SER A 247 18.49 1.91 -12.49
CA SER A 247 17.90 2.78 -11.46
C SER A 247 19.00 3.53 -10.73
N ASN A 248 18.78 4.83 -10.51
CA ASN A 248 19.61 5.61 -9.62
C ASN A 248 18.81 6.72 -8.92
N SER A 249 19.29 7.12 -7.74
CA SER A 249 18.79 8.26 -6.99
C SER A 249 19.86 9.31 -6.78
N PHE A 250 19.51 10.55 -7.08
CA PHE A 250 20.34 11.73 -6.94
C PHE A 250 19.94 12.44 -5.64
N LEU A 251 20.61 12.08 -4.54
CA LEU A 251 20.39 12.71 -3.24
C LEU A 251 20.84 14.18 -3.31
N HIS A 252 20.09 15.08 -2.65
CA HIS A 252 20.25 16.55 -2.71
C HIS A 252 19.80 17.23 -4.01
N TYR A 253 19.40 16.45 -5.02
CA TYR A 253 18.89 16.97 -6.30
C TYR A 253 17.36 17.09 -6.32
N GLY A 254 16.68 16.79 -5.21
CA GLY A 254 15.26 17.11 -5.06
C GLY A 254 15.04 18.62 -5.10
N GLN A 255 13.84 19.04 -5.50
CA GLN A 255 13.59 20.45 -5.81
C GLN A 255 13.85 21.39 -4.62
N ASN A 256 13.42 21.01 -3.40
CA ASN A 256 13.63 21.83 -2.21
C ASN A 256 15.11 21.86 -1.82
N ALA A 257 15.78 20.70 -1.79
CA ALA A 257 17.20 20.60 -1.46
C ALA A 257 18.09 21.35 -2.46
N ALA A 258 17.76 21.30 -3.75
CA ALA A 258 18.45 22.04 -4.80
C ALA A 258 18.23 23.55 -4.65
N HIS A 259 17.01 23.99 -4.34
CA HIS A 259 16.69 25.39 -4.08
C HIS A 259 17.46 25.94 -2.87
N GLU A 260 17.45 25.20 -1.74
CA GLU A 260 18.21 25.55 -0.54
C GLU A 260 19.72 25.61 -0.83
N SER A 261 20.24 24.67 -1.63
CA SER A 261 21.65 24.66 -2.05
C SER A 261 21.99 25.90 -2.88
N LEU A 262 21.10 26.32 -3.77
CA LEU A 262 21.25 27.56 -4.52
C LEU A 262 21.29 28.77 -3.59
N GLN A 263 20.32 28.88 -2.68
CA GLN A 263 20.24 30.00 -1.74
C GLN A 263 21.50 30.08 -0.87
N LYS A 264 22.00 28.94 -0.36
CA LYS A 264 23.27 28.88 0.39
C LYS A 264 24.46 29.35 -0.46
N LEU A 265 24.53 28.91 -1.71
CA LEU A 265 25.59 29.35 -2.64
C LEU A 265 25.53 30.85 -2.88
N LEU A 266 24.34 31.41 -3.09
CA LEU A 266 24.15 32.85 -3.26
C LEU A 266 24.59 33.60 -2.00
N ARG A 267 24.10 33.22 -0.81
CA ARG A 267 24.52 33.84 0.46
C ARG A 267 26.03 33.78 0.69
N SER A 268 26.69 32.67 0.33
CA SER A 268 28.15 32.54 0.49
C SER A 268 28.98 33.47 -0.41
N ARG A 269 28.39 33.93 -1.52
CA ARG A 269 29.00 34.86 -2.49
C ARG A 269 28.70 36.32 -2.18
N SER A 270 27.78 36.61 -1.26
CA SER A 270 27.54 37.97 -0.79
C SER A 270 28.82 38.54 -0.16
N PRO A 271 29.27 39.75 -0.55
CA PRO A 271 30.45 40.36 0.04
C PRO A 271 30.29 40.44 1.56
N LYS A 272 31.30 40.00 2.31
CA LYS A 272 31.42 40.39 3.72
C LYS A 272 31.49 41.91 3.72
N ALA A 273 30.60 42.58 4.43
CA ALA A 273 30.63 44.03 4.59
C ALA A 273 31.93 44.46 5.29
N SER A 274 33.03 44.57 4.56
CA SER A 274 34.15 45.42 4.92
C SER A 274 33.80 46.81 4.44
N ALA A 275 33.79 47.76 5.37
CA ALA A 275 33.63 49.17 5.06
C ALA A 275 34.68 49.59 4.03
N GLU A 276 34.29 50.47 3.10
CA GLU A 276 35.13 51.18 2.11
C GLU A 276 35.18 50.64 0.67
N SER A 277 34.01 50.41 0.06
CA SER A 277 33.77 50.66 -1.38
C SER A 277 32.27 50.72 -1.65
N VAL A 278 31.72 51.94 -1.67
CA VAL A 278 30.37 52.18 -2.16
C VAL A 278 30.38 51.89 -3.66
N GLN A 279 29.54 50.93 -4.08
CA GLN A 279 29.25 50.52 -5.47
C GLN A 279 29.94 49.25 -6.00
N GLU A 280 29.97 48.18 -5.20
CA GLU A 280 30.18 46.80 -5.69
C GLU A 280 28.86 46.02 -5.61
N GLY A 281 28.48 45.42 -6.74
CA GLY A 281 27.11 44.98 -7.04
C GLY A 281 26.48 44.09 -5.98
N LEU A 282 25.27 44.45 -5.53
CA LEU A 282 24.42 43.51 -4.83
C LEU A 282 24.33 42.24 -5.67
N LEU A 283 24.61 41.09 -5.05
CA LEU A 283 24.33 39.80 -5.68
C LEU A 283 22.85 39.81 -6.09
N ILE A 284 22.54 39.42 -7.32
CA ILE A 284 21.15 39.34 -7.80
C ILE A 284 20.76 37.87 -7.74
N ASP A 285 19.67 37.57 -7.07
CA ASP A 285 19.08 36.23 -7.13
C ASP A 285 18.23 36.11 -8.40
N PRO A 286 18.65 35.33 -9.40
CA PRO A 286 17.90 35.20 -10.64
C PRO A 286 16.66 34.30 -10.48
N CYS A 287 16.57 33.52 -9.40
CA CYS A 287 15.62 32.42 -9.26
C CYS A 287 14.39 32.75 -8.40
N SER A 288 14.41 33.84 -7.63
CA SER A 288 13.19 34.42 -7.08
C SER A 288 12.57 35.44 -8.04
N PRO A 289 11.23 35.53 -8.09
CA PRO A 289 10.53 36.50 -8.93
C PRO A 289 10.96 37.94 -8.66
N LYS A 290 10.92 38.75 -9.72
CA LYS A 290 11.33 40.15 -9.67
C LYS A 290 10.54 40.92 -8.59
N GLY A 291 11.26 41.52 -7.65
CA GLY A 291 10.67 42.29 -6.54
C GLY A 291 10.21 41.47 -5.34
N TYR A 292 10.46 40.16 -5.31
CA TYR A 292 10.29 39.34 -4.11
C TYR A 292 11.25 39.82 -3.00
N SER A 293 10.74 39.86 -1.76
CA SER A 293 11.52 40.24 -0.58
C SER A 293 11.57 39.08 0.40
N TYR A 294 12.79 38.68 0.76
CA TYR A 294 13.04 37.67 1.78
C TYR A 294 12.72 38.26 3.16
N VAL A 295 11.56 37.93 3.73
CA VAL A 295 11.27 38.26 5.13
C VAL A 295 12.12 37.32 5.99
N GLY A 296 13.04 37.88 6.78
CA GLY A 296 13.80 37.09 7.75
C GLY A 296 12.89 36.52 8.83
N GLU A 297 13.07 35.26 9.22
CA GLU A 297 12.39 34.70 10.38
C GLU A 297 12.70 35.52 11.65
N PRO A 298 11.76 35.64 12.61
CA PRO A 298 12.04 36.25 13.91
C PRO A 298 13.17 35.53 14.66
N ALA A 299 14.01 36.31 15.32
CA ALA A 299 15.28 35.93 15.93
C ALA A 299 15.21 35.07 17.21
N ASP A 300 14.44 33.97 17.22
CA ASP A 300 14.23 33.14 18.42
C ASP A 300 14.90 31.76 18.40
N VAL A 301 15.81 31.47 17.45
CA VAL A 301 16.63 30.23 17.45
C VAL A 301 18.11 30.57 17.71
N PRO A 302 18.61 30.42 18.94
CA PRO A 302 19.97 30.77 19.30
C PRO A 302 20.93 29.61 18.98
N ASN A 303 21.28 29.38 17.71
CA ASN A 303 22.56 28.73 17.32
C ASN A 303 22.79 28.57 15.80
N SER A 304 22.78 29.67 15.06
CA SER A 304 23.23 29.65 13.66
C SER A 304 23.85 31.00 13.28
N LYS A 305 25.17 31.10 13.42
CA LYS A 305 25.96 32.28 13.04
C LYS A 305 26.06 32.48 11.51
N LEU A 306 25.32 31.71 10.71
CA LEU A 306 25.39 31.73 9.23
C LEU A 306 24.10 32.21 8.54
N GLU A 307 22.98 32.38 9.26
CA GLU A 307 21.67 32.69 8.66
C GLU A 307 21.35 34.18 8.44
N HIS A 308 22.21 35.08 8.93
CA HIS A 308 21.86 36.51 8.98
C HIS A 308 22.44 37.35 7.82
N GLN A 309 22.88 36.74 6.72
CA GLN A 309 23.29 37.52 5.56
C GLN A 309 22.11 37.81 4.63
N PRO A 310 21.86 39.09 4.26
CA PRO A 310 20.78 39.43 3.35
C PRO A 310 21.03 38.70 2.02
N ILE A 311 20.02 37.95 1.57
CA ILE A 311 20.01 37.45 0.20
C ILE A 311 19.97 38.68 -0.71
N GLY A 312 20.71 38.57 -1.81
CA GLY A 312 20.70 39.49 -2.92
C GLY A 312 19.31 39.93 -3.39
N GLN A 313 19.23 41.04 -4.13
CA GLN A 313 17.97 41.52 -4.70
C GLN A 313 17.37 40.47 -5.66
N ALA A 314 16.09 40.14 -5.49
CA ALA A 314 15.40 39.20 -6.38
C ALA A 314 15.22 39.82 -7.78
N GLY A 315 15.87 39.20 -8.77
CA GLY A 315 15.98 39.71 -10.14
C GLY A 315 15.06 39.05 -11.15
N GLY A 316 14.54 37.84 -10.88
CA GLY A 316 13.57 37.19 -11.75
C GLY A 316 14.07 36.96 -13.19
N ASN A 317 15.25 36.35 -13.34
CA ASN A 317 15.85 36.07 -14.65
C ASN A 317 15.93 34.57 -14.89
N PHE A 318 14.97 34.04 -15.68
CA PHE A 318 14.86 32.62 -15.96
C PHE A 318 16.13 32.01 -16.57
N SER A 319 16.74 32.66 -17.56
CA SER A 319 17.94 32.12 -18.22
C SER A 319 19.12 32.03 -17.25
N ALA A 320 19.35 33.07 -16.44
CA ALA A 320 20.38 33.05 -15.41
C ALA A 320 20.06 32.03 -14.30
N CYS A 321 18.78 31.86 -13.95
CA CYS A 321 18.34 30.86 -13.01
C CYS A 321 18.59 29.43 -13.52
N ARG A 322 18.28 29.16 -14.79
CA ARG A 322 18.57 27.88 -15.46
C ARG A 322 20.06 27.59 -15.50
N SER A 323 20.89 28.60 -15.80
CA SER A 323 22.35 28.45 -15.72
C SER A 323 22.83 28.12 -14.30
N ALA A 324 22.26 28.78 -13.29
CA ALA A 324 22.58 28.49 -11.88
C ALA A 324 22.15 27.08 -11.47
N ALA A 325 20.95 26.64 -11.86
CA ALA A 325 20.47 25.28 -11.68
C ALA A 325 21.39 24.25 -12.37
N SER A 326 21.81 24.51 -13.61
CA SER A 326 22.72 23.62 -14.34
C SER A 326 24.07 23.47 -13.62
N MET A 327 24.61 24.54 -13.03
CA MET A 327 25.83 24.45 -12.22
C MET A 327 25.65 23.54 -11.00
N LEU A 328 24.49 23.57 -10.34
CA LEU A 328 24.19 22.66 -9.22
C LEU A 328 24.12 21.21 -9.68
N LEU A 329 23.49 20.96 -10.83
CA LEU A 329 23.35 19.62 -11.39
C LEU A 329 24.69 19.02 -11.83
N GLN A 330 25.65 19.87 -12.21
CA GLN A 330 27.00 19.48 -12.61
C GLN A 330 28.01 19.44 -11.46
N LYS A 331 27.59 19.73 -10.22
CA LYS A 331 28.47 19.65 -9.06
C LYS A 331 29.07 18.23 -8.95
N GLU A 332 30.36 18.14 -8.62
CA GLU A 332 31.10 16.87 -8.49
C GLU A 332 31.31 16.11 -9.81
N LYS A 333 31.02 16.70 -10.97
CA LYS A 333 31.23 16.07 -12.28
C LYS A 333 32.68 15.70 -12.56
N GLU A 334 33.64 16.40 -11.95
CA GLU A 334 35.06 16.07 -11.99
C GLU A 334 35.39 14.70 -11.37
N ASN A 335 34.51 14.17 -10.51
CA ASN A 335 34.67 12.85 -9.87
C ASN A 335 34.03 11.72 -10.69
N CYS A 336 33.63 11.98 -11.94
CA CYS A 336 33.04 10.98 -12.83
C CYS A 336 34.03 9.84 -13.13
N LEU A 337 33.68 8.62 -12.71
CA LEU A 337 34.48 7.41 -12.95
C LEU A 337 34.15 6.72 -14.29
N TYR A 338 33.22 7.28 -15.05
CA TYR A 338 32.70 6.70 -16.29
C TYR A 338 33.11 7.55 -17.50
N GLN A 339 32.98 6.99 -18.71
CA GLN A 339 33.28 7.74 -19.94
C GLN A 339 32.45 9.03 -20.06
N LYS A 340 31.22 9.01 -19.52
CA LYS A 340 30.33 10.17 -19.50
C LYS A 340 29.40 10.12 -18.29
N CYS A 341 29.34 11.22 -17.54
CA CYS A 341 28.35 11.46 -16.50
C CYS A 341 27.47 12.65 -16.88
N HIS A 342 26.18 12.48 -16.65
CA HIS A 342 25.15 13.41 -17.10
C HIS A 342 24.67 14.35 -15.97
N MET A 343 24.60 13.85 -14.74
CA MET A 343 24.33 14.62 -13.53
C MET A 343 25.36 14.25 -12.46
N GLY A 344 26.07 15.26 -11.96
CA GLY A 344 27.23 15.10 -11.09
C GLY A 344 28.22 14.07 -11.61
N SER A 345 28.69 13.19 -10.73
CA SER A 345 29.63 12.11 -11.03
C SER A 345 28.97 10.79 -11.46
N THR A 346 27.67 10.80 -11.78
CA THR A 346 26.90 9.56 -12.00
C THR A 346 26.73 9.23 -13.49
N PHE A 347 26.99 7.97 -13.83
CA PHE A 347 26.63 7.39 -15.12
C PHE A 347 25.11 7.38 -15.30
N ILE A 348 24.65 7.78 -16.49
CA ILE A 348 23.26 7.63 -16.91
C ILE A 348 23.29 7.14 -18.36
N PRO A 349 22.69 5.98 -18.68
CA PRO A 349 22.60 5.49 -20.06
C PRO A 349 21.70 6.41 -20.88
N LYS A 350 21.74 6.30 -22.21
CA LYS A 350 20.84 7.11 -23.04
C LYS A 350 19.38 6.76 -22.69
N LEU A 351 18.56 7.77 -22.44
CA LEU A 351 17.13 7.58 -22.17
C LEU A 351 16.43 7.03 -23.42
N GLN A 352 15.81 5.86 -23.29
CA GLN A 352 15.11 5.13 -24.34
C GLN A 352 13.64 4.93 -23.96
N GLY A 353 12.74 4.95 -24.95
CA GLY A 353 11.29 4.80 -24.73
C GLY A 353 10.61 6.07 -24.23
N SER A 354 9.40 5.88 -23.68
CA SER A 354 8.58 6.93 -23.06
C SER A 354 8.81 6.98 -21.56
N PHE A 355 8.56 8.13 -20.94
CA PHE A 355 8.70 8.33 -19.50
C PHE A 355 7.50 9.07 -18.92
N VAL A 356 7.16 8.75 -17.67
CA VAL A 356 6.32 9.61 -16.84
C VAL A 356 7.22 10.38 -15.87
N ALA A 357 7.03 11.69 -15.83
CA ALA A 357 7.70 12.60 -14.91
C ALA A 357 6.74 12.98 -13.78
N THR A 358 7.02 12.51 -12.56
CA THR A 358 6.12 12.57 -11.40
C THR A 358 6.55 13.63 -10.37
N GLU A 359 5.73 13.83 -9.34
CA GLU A 359 5.93 14.74 -8.21
C GLU A 359 6.12 16.19 -8.66
N ASN A 360 7.23 16.84 -8.31
CA ASN A 360 7.41 18.27 -8.57
C ASN A 360 7.46 18.61 -10.06
N PHE A 361 7.75 17.63 -10.93
CA PHE A 361 7.56 17.81 -12.36
C PHE A 361 6.10 18.10 -12.70
N PHE A 362 5.17 17.25 -12.23
CA PHE A 362 3.73 17.41 -12.41
C PHE A 362 3.18 18.64 -11.70
N PHE A 363 3.56 18.89 -10.44
CA PHE A 363 3.03 20.04 -9.69
C PHE A 363 3.44 21.38 -10.34
N THR A 364 4.67 21.47 -10.84
CA THR A 364 5.16 22.68 -11.53
C THR A 364 4.45 22.91 -12.85
N THR A 365 4.31 21.89 -13.71
CA THR A 365 3.61 22.05 -14.99
C THR A 365 2.13 22.33 -14.80
N LYS A 366 1.49 21.69 -13.80
CA LYS A 366 0.10 21.95 -13.42
C LYS A 366 -0.11 23.39 -12.93
N PHE A 367 0.81 23.94 -12.14
CA PHE A 367 0.75 25.34 -11.70
C PHE A 367 0.70 26.32 -12.89
N PHE A 368 1.49 26.04 -13.93
CA PHE A 368 1.49 26.84 -15.16
C PHE A 368 0.31 26.56 -16.10
N GLY A 369 -0.60 25.63 -15.75
CA GLY A 369 -1.74 25.26 -16.58
C GLY A 369 -1.35 24.49 -17.85
N LEU A 370 -0.19 23.83 -17.85
CA LEU A 370 0.28 23.05 -18.99
C LEU A 370 -0.39 21.67 -19.05
N SER A 371 -0.52 21.13 -20.27
CA SER A 371 -0.99 19.77 -20.50
C SER A 371 0.06 18.76 -20.01
N PRO A 372 -0.34 17.53 -19.59
CA PRO A 372 0.62 16.46 -19.30
C PRO A 372 1.61 16.18 -20.43
N THR A 373 1.22 16.43 -21.68
CA THR A 373 2.03 16.21 -22.89
C THR A 373 2.69 17.47 -23.45
N SER A 374 2.65 18.58 -22.69
CA SER A 374 3.36 19.81 -23.07
C SER A 374 4.86 19.58 -23.12
N SER A 375 5.52 20.32 -24.02
CA SER A 375 6.97 20.24 -24.24
C SER A 375 7.76 21.01 -23.18
N LEU A 376 9.07 20.79 -23.11
CA LEU A 376 9.94 21.63 -22.27
C LEU A 376 10.01 23.07 -22.79
N SER A 377 9.84 23.28 -24.11
CA SER A 377 9.68 24.61 -24.71
C SER A 377 8.51 25.39 -24.09
N ASP A 378 7.35 24.73 -23.90
CA ASP A 378 6.17 25.35 -23.28
C ASP A 378 6.44 25.75 -21.82
N LEU A 379 7.10 24.86 -21.05
CA LEU A 379 7.48 25.14 -19.67
C LEU A 379 8.51 26.27 -19.56
N MET A 380 9.47 26.34 -20.50
CA MET A 380 10.43 27.43 -20.57
C MET A 380 9.73 28.78 -20.76
N LEU A 381 8.83 28.89 -21.72
CA LEU A 381 8.09 30.13 -21.99
C LEU A 381 7.25 30.57 -20.78
N ALA A 382 6.56 29.61 -20.13
CA ALA A 382 5.79 29.89 -18.92
C ALA A 382 6.69 30.36 -17.76
N GLY A 383 7.86 29.72 -17.59
CA GLY A 383 8.86 30.10 -16.60
C GLY A 383 9.46 31.48 -16.84
N GLU A 384 9.80 31.81 -18.08
CA GLU A 384 10.32 33.14 -18.48
C GLU A 384 9.32 34.25 -18.15
N GLN A 385 8.04 34.05 -18.51
CA GLN A 385 6.98 34.99 -18.18
C GLN A 385 6.81 35.15 -16.67
N PHE A 386 6.79 34.05 -15.91
CA PHE A 386 6.58 34.08 -14.47
C PHE A 386 7.74 34.72 -13.72
N CYS A 387 8.98 34.37 -14.05
CA CYS A 387 10.17 34.94 -13.42
C CYS A 387 10.25 36.46 -13.62
N GLY A 388 9.93 36.94 -14.83
CA GLY A 388 10.04 38.36 -15.18
C GLY A 388 8.88 39.25 -14.71
N GLU A 389 7.79 38.66 -14.21
CA GLU A 389 6.62 39.41 -13.73
C GLU A 389 6.87 40.03 -12.35
N ASP A 390 6.27 41.20 -12.12
CA ASP A 390 6.41 41.90 -10.84
C ASP A 390 5.71 41.12 -9.71
N TRP A 391 6.40 40.95 -8.58
CA TRP A 391 5.91 40.17 -7.44
C TRP A 391 4.51 40.58 -6.98
N SER A 392 4.19 41.88 -6.95
CA SER A 392 2.86 42.36 -6.55
C SER A 392 1.73 41.79 -7.39
N LYS A 393 1.92 41.67 -8.70
CA LYS A 393 0.92 41.10 -9.63
C LYS A 393 0.83 39.59 -9.48
N LEU A 394 1.95 38.91 -9.24
CA LEU A 394 1.96 37.48 -8.94
C LEU A 394 1.15 37.18 -7.69
N LYS A 395 1.31 37.99 -6.64
CA LYS A 395 0.52 37.86 -5.40
C LYS A 395 -0.96 38.09 -5.59
N GLU A 396 -1.33 39.10 -6.39
CA GLU A 396 -2.73 39.36 -6.72
C GLU A 396 -3.34 38.18 -7.49
N LYS A 397 -2.64 37.68 -8.51
CA LYS A 397 -3.08 36.56 -9.34
C LYS A 397 -3.19 35.25 -8.57
N TYR A 398 -2.25 34.98 -7.66
CA TYR A 398 -2.11 33.71 -6.93
C TYR A 398 -2.35 33.89 -5.42
N HIS A 399 -3.33 34.71 -5.06
CA HIS A 399 -3.59 35.13 -3.67
C HIS A 399 -3.95 34.00 -2.69
N THR A 400 -4.25 32.79 -3.17
CA THR A 400 -4.56 31.62 -2.35
C THR A 400 -3.35 30.76 -2.02
N LEU A 401 -2.21 30.97 -2.69
CA LEU A 401 -0.97 30.25 -2.42
C LEU A 401 -0.15 31.00 -1.35
N ALA A 402 0.52 30.25 -0.48
CA ALA A 402 1.49 30.83 0.43
C ALA A 402 2.60 31.54 -0.37
N GLU A 403 2.99 32.74 0.07
CA GLU A 403 4.00 33.55 -0.64
C GLU A 403 5.33 32.80 -0.79
N GLU A 404 5.71 32.01 0.22
CA GLU A 404 6.92 31.18 0.16
C GLU A 404 6.85 30.14 -0.97
N ASP A 405 5.74 29.39 -1.07
CA ASP A 405 5.55 28.40 -2.14
C ASP A 405 5.48 29.07 -3.52
N LEU A 406 4.78 30.21 -3.62
CA LEU A 406 4.67 30.96 -4.86
C LEU A 406 6.03 31.45 -5.35
N SER A 407 6.91 31.89 -4.45
CA SER A 407 8.24 32.40 -4.78
C SER A 407 9.15 31.35 -5.44
N ARG A 408 8.86 30.05 -5.24
CA ARG A 408 9.72 28.96 -5.72
C ARG A 408 9.48 28.59 -7.18
N TYR A 409 8.34 28.96 -7.80
CA TYR A 409 8.00 28.49 -9.15
C TYR A 409 8.93 29.01 -10.27
N CYS A 410 9.62 30.14 -10.06
CA CYS A 410 10.67 30.59 -10.97
C CYS A 410 11.87 29.64 -10.96
N PHE A 411 12.39 29.30 -9.76
CA PHE A 411 13.39 28.24 -9.61
C PHE A 411 12.88 26.89 -10.15
N SER A 412 11.65 26.50 -9.80
CA SER A 412 11.08 25.20 -10.18
C SER A 412 11.08 24.97 -11.68
N SER A 413 10.58 25.93 -12.46
CA SER A 413 10.55 25.85 -13.93
C SER A 413 11.95 25.79 -14.53
N ALA A 414 12.86 26.68 -14.09
CA ALA A 414 14.24 26.71 -14.57
C ALA A 414 15.02 25.43 -14.23
N TYR A 415 14.81 24.89 -13.02
CA TYR A 415 15.46 23.67 -12.54
C TYR A 415 14.99 22.43 -13.31
N ILE A 416 13.68 22.30 -13.56
CA ILE A 416 13.15 21.19 -14.36
C ILE A 416 13.75 21.18 -15.77
N VAL A 417 13.85 22.34 -16.41
CA VAL A 417 14.44 22.46 -17.75
C VAL A 417 15.93 22.12 -17.71
N ALA A 418 16.68 22.60 -16.71
CA ALA A 418 18.10 22.27 -16.55
C ALA A 418 18.32 20.76 -16.29
N LEU A 419 17.43 20.13 -15.53
CA LEU A 419 17.51 18.70 -15.23
C LEU A 419 17.22 17.86 -16.48
N LEU A 420 16.07 18.08 -17.12
CA LEU A 420 15.61 17.26 -18.23
C LEU A 420 16.37 17.53 -19.53
N HIS A 421 16.55 18.81 -19.90
CA HIS A 421 17.23 19.18 -21.14
C HIS A 421 18.75 19.21 -20.98
N ASP A 422 19.27 20.06 -20.09
CA ASP A 422 20.71 20.33 -20.02
C ASP A 422 21.50 19.13 -19.49
N SER A 423 20.90 18.31 -18.63
CA SER A 423 21.59 17.19 -17.97
C SER A 423 21.23 15.83 -18.58
N LEU A 424 19.93 15.52 -18.69
CA LEU A 424 19.45 14.24 -19.24
C LEU A 424 19.38 14.21 -20.78
N GLY A 425 19.56 15.35 -21.46
CA GLY A 425 19.65 15.41 -22.92
C GLY A 425 18.30 15.23 -23.64
N ILE A 426 17.18 15.49 -22.95
CA ILE A 426 15.84 15.45 -23.54
C ILE A 426 15.67 16.70 -24.39
N THR A 427 15.35 16.57 -25.68
CA THR A 427 15.19 17.74 -26.57
C THR A 427 14.00 18.60 -26.12
N LEU A 428 14.04 19.91 -26.36
CA LEU A 428 13.00 20.81 -25.84
C LEU A 428 11.59 20.47 -26.35
N ASP A 429 11.49 19.97 -27.57
CA ASP A 429 10.24 19.56 -28.21
C ASP A 429 9.97 18.05 -28.10
N ASP A 430 10.72 17.31 -27.26
CA ASP A 430 10.48 15.88 -27.04
C ASP A 430 9.11 15.68 -26.36
N ARG A 431 8.29 14.80 -26.94
CA ARG A 431 6.95 14.45 -26.42
C ARG A 431 6.89 13.09 -25.76
N ARG A 432 8.03 12.42 -25.56
CA ARG A 432 8.11 11.12 -24.87
C ARG A 432 7.97 11.25 -23.36
N ILE A 433 8.01 12.47 -22.80
CA ILE A 433 7.86 12.73 -21.37
C ILE A 433 6.44 13.20 -21.10
N GLU A 434 5.72 12.48 -20.25
CA GLU A 434 4.42 12.88 -19.75
C GLU A 434 4.54 13.37 -18.31
N PHE A 435 4.12 14.61 -18.05
CA PHE A 435 4.10 15.21 -16.71
C PHE A 435 2.81 14.83 -15.99
N ALA A 436 2.83 13.76 -15.19
CA ALA A 436 1.64 13.24 -14.54
C ALA A 436 1.95 12.50 -13.23
N ASN A 437 1.07 12.64 -12.23
CA ASN A 437 1.04 11.79 -11.03
C ASN A 437 0.00 10.65 -11.12
N GLN A 438 -0.66 10.52 -12.27
CA GLN A 438 -1.65 9.48 -12.49
C GLN A 438 -1.59 9.01 -13.94
N VAL A 439 -1.85 7.73 -14.14
CA VAL A 439 -1.99 7.13 -15.46
C VAL A 439 -3.34 6.44 -15.53
N GLY A 440 -4.17 6.89 -16.48
CA GLY A 440 -5.60 6.57 -16.44
C GLY A 440 -6.22 7.07 -15.13
N ASN A 441 -6.79 6.15 -14.35
CA ASN A 441 -7.41 6.45 -13.05
C ASN A 441 -6.54 6.04 -11.85
N ILE A 442 -5.28 5.65 -12.08
CA ILE A 442 -4.40 5.11 -11.04
C ILE A 442 -3.32 6.14 -10.72
N GLN A 443 -3.20 6.50 -9.44
CA GLN A 443 -2.11 7.35 -8.98
C GLN A 443 -0.79 6.58 -9.05
N VAL A 444 0.22 7.21 -9.65
CA VAL A 444 1.58 6.66 -9.78
C VAL A 444 2.38 7.16 -8.59
N GLU A 445 2.30 6.41 -7.49
CA GLU A 445 3.09 6.63 -6.28
C GLU A 445 3.95 5.39 -6.02
N TRP A 446 5.20 5.59 -5.60
CA TRP A 446 6.11 4.48 -5.32
C TRP A 446 5.56 3.54 -4.23
N ALA A 447 4.75 4.03 -3.29
CA ALA A 447 4.13 3.20 -2.25
C ALA A 447 3.29 2.04 -2.84
N LEU A 448 2.62 2.25 -3.98
CA LEU A 448 1.87 1.20 -4.69
C LEU A 448 2.82 0.12 -5.23
N GLY A 449 3.92 0.52 -5.87
CA GLY A 449 4.90 -0.44 -6.39
C GLY A 449 5.61 -1.21 -5.29
N ALA A 450 5.93 -0.55 -4.17
CA ALA A 450 6.46 -1.21 -2.98
C ALA A 450 5.48 -2.26 -2.46
N PHE A 451 4.19 -1.92 -2.34
CA PHE A 451 3.15 -2.83 -1.92
C PHE A 451 3.00 -4.05 -2.86
N ILE A 452 3.00 -3.83 -4.18
CA ILE A 452 2.96 -4.90 -5.19
C ILE A 452 4.15 -5.84 -5.03
N MET A 453 5.37 -5.30 -4.97
CA MET A 453 6.58 -6.10 -4.86
C MET A 453 6.63 -6.90 -3.56
N GLN A 454 6.20 -6.31 -2.44
CA GLN A 454 6.14 -7.00 -1.14
C GLN A 454 5.13 -8.14 -1.16
N THR A 455 3.93 -7.90 -1.69
CA THR A 455 2.88 -8.92 -1.81
C THR A 455 3.35 -10.11 -2.64
N MET A 456 4.10 -9.85 -3.71
CA MET A 456 4.70 -10.89 -4.54
C MET A 456 5.85 -11.62 -3.85
N ALA A 457 6.69 -10.92 -3.08
CA ALA A 457 7.81 -11.51 -2.35
C ALA A 457 7.37 -12.41 -1.19
N THR A 458 6.18 -12.17 -0.61
CA THR A 458 5.59 -13.01 0.44
C THR A 458 5.11 -14.37 -0.08
N ARG A 459 5.98 -15.18 -0.70
CA ARG A 459 5.74 -16.62 -0.85
C ARG A 459 5.76 -17.25 0.54
N SER A 460 4.61 -17.40 1.15
CA SER A 460 4.46 -18.20 2.38
C SER A 460 3.17 -19.00 2.38
N TYR A 461 3.36 -20.30 2.12
CA TYR A 461 3.10 -21.38 3.09
C TYR A 461 1.70 -21.49 3.71
N HIS A 462 0.64 -21.06 3.06
CA HIS A 462 -0.69 -21.60 3.32
C HIS A 462 -1.24 -22.22 2.05
N SER A 463 -0.89 -23.49 1.85
CA SER A 463 -1.65 -24.38 0.99
C SER A 463 -3.09 -24.38 1.51
N GLY A 464 -3.98 -23.65 0.85
CA GLY A 464 -5.43 -23.75 0.97
C GLY A 464 -5.94 -25.08 0.42
N TRP A 465 -5.34 -26.21 0.86
CA TRP A 465 -5.75 -27.56 0.48
C TRP A 465 -7.22 -27.86 0.86
N ILE A 466 -7.83 -27.02 1.71
CA ILE A 466 -9.24 -27.15 2.08
C ILE A 466 -10.17 -26.46 1.07
N THR A 467 -9.71 -25.41 0.35
CA THR A 467 -10.57 -24.68 -0.60
C THR A 467 -10.53 -25.22 -2.03
N SER A 468 -9.53 -26.05 -2.37
CA SER A 468 -9.39 -26.62 -3.73
C SER A 468 -10.11 -27.95 -3.94
N VAL A 469 -10.76 -28.52 -2.92
CA VAL A 469 -11.20 -29.93 -2.97
C VAL A 469 -12.68 -30.11 -3.35
N VAL A 470 -13.54 -29.07 -3.34
CA VAL A 470 -14.95 -29.27 -3.71
C VAL A 470 -15.54 -28.09 -4.47
N GLN A 471 -15.92 -28.32 -5.73
CA GLN A 471 -16.70 -27.35 -6.52
C GLN A 471 -18.09 -27.13 -5.87
N PRO A 472 -18.63 -25.90 -5.89
CA PRO A 472 -19.95 -25.58 -5.31
C PRO A 472 -21.06 -26.50 -5.81
N ASP A 473 -21.06 -26.82 -7.10
CA ASP A 473 -22.06 -27.69 -7.74
C ASP A 473 -22.03 -29.13 -7.18
N SER A 474 -20.86 -29.63 -6.81
CA SER A 474 -20.71 -30.95 -6.19
C SER A 474 -21.25 -30.99 -4.75
N LEU A 475 -21.13 -29.89 -4.00
CA LEU A 475 -21.70 -29.78 -2.64
C LEU A 475 -23.23 -29.74 -2.66
N VAL A 476 -23.82 -29.04 -3.64
CA VAL A 476 -25.27 -29.00 -3.84
C VAL A 476 -25.79 -30.41 -4.20
N LEU A 477 -25.11 -31.13 -5.08
CA LEU A 477 -25.46 -32.51 -5.44
C LEU A 477 -25.38 -33.46 -4.23
N LEU A 478 -24.34 -33.33 -3.38
CA LEU A 478 -24.21 -34.08 -2.13
C LEU A 478 -25.30 -33.74 -1.11
N PHE A 479 -25.73 -32.47 -1.04
CA PHE A 479 -26.86 -32.04 -0.21
C PHE A 479 -28.18 -32.66 -0.68
N VAL A 480 -28.45 -32.63 -1.98
CA VAL A 480 -29.65 -33.23 -2.56
C VAL A 480 -29.65 -34.75 -2.39
N ALA A 481 -28.51 -35.41 -2.62
CA ALA A 481 -28.38 -36.86 -2.42
C ALA A 481 -28.60 -37.28 -0.95
N SER A 482 -28.03 -36.53 0.00
CA SER A 482 -28.19 -36.82 1.44
C SER A 482 -29.62 -36.57 1.94
N THR A 483 -30.29 -35.51 1.50
CA THR A 483 -31.70 -35.25 1.84
C THR A 483 -32.63 -36.33 1.26
N LEU A 484 -32.38 -36.79 0.02
CA LEU A 484 -33.12 -37.89 -0.59
C LEU A 484 -32.92 -39.22 0.14
N LEU A 485 -31.69 -39.53 0.59
CA LEU A 485 -31.41 -40.74 1.38
C LEU A 485 -32.12 -40.71 2.74
N ILE A 486 -32.17 -39.56 3.40
CA ILE A 486 -32.92 -39.38 4.65
C ILE A 486 -34.42 -39.60 4.42
N PHE A 487 -34.96 -39.01 3.36
CA PHE A 487 -36.37 -39.14 3.01
C PHE A 487 -36.72 -40.60 2.66
N ALA A 488 -35.86 -41.29 1.90
CA ALA A 488 -36.02 -42.71 1.60
C ALA A 488 -35.94 -43.58 2.87
N ALA A 489 -35.01 -43.31 3.78
CA ALA A 489 -34.91 -44.00 5.06
C ALA A 489 -36.14 -43.75 5.96
N TRP A 490 -36.68 -42.52 5.95
CA TRP A 490 -37.90 -42.17 6.65
C TRP A 490 -39.14 -42.85 6.06
N LEU A 491 -39.27 -42.89 4.73
CA LEU A 491 -40.32 -43.62 4.03
C LEU A 491 -40.24 -45.13 4.32
N ALA A 492 -39.04 -45.73 4.26
CA ALA A 492 -38.84 -47.14 4.60
C ALA A 492 -39.19 -47.44 6.07
N SER A 493 -38.90 -46.51 6.99
CA SER A 493 -39.29 -46.59 8.39
C SER A 493 -40.81 -46.53 8.59
N LYS A 494 -41.51 -45.69 7.82
CA LYS A 494 -42.99 -45.65 7.82
C LYS A 494 -43.61 -46.90 7.16
N TRP A 495 -43.03 -47.40 6.08
CA TRP A 495 -43.54 -48.57 5.36
C TRP A 495 -43.39 -49.86 6.18
N ARG A 496 -42.40 -49.93 7.07
CA ARG A 496 -42.21 -51.05 8.01
C ARG A 496 -43.12 -51.00 9.25
N ARG A 497 -43.99 -50.00 9.41
CA ARG A 497 -45.01 -50.05 10.48
C ARG A 497 -46.12 -51.01 10.05
N PRO A 498 -46.29 -52.16 10.73
CA PRO A 498 -47.40 -53.05 10.40
C PRO A 498 -48.73 -52.37 10.73
N GLN A 499 -49.66 -52.38 9.78
CA GLN A 499 -51.05 -52.00 10.03
C GLN A 499 -51.64 -53.06 10.98
N LEU A 500 -51.88 -52.69 12.23
CA LEU A 500 -52.49 -53.57 13.22
C LEU A 500 -53.99 -53.28 13.25
N LYS A 501 -54.82 -54.30 13.02
CA LYS A 501 -56.27 -54.19 13.14
C LYS A 501 -56.69 -54.84 14.45
N THR A 502 -57.38 -54.08 15.29
CA THR A 502 -57.93 -54.60 16.54
C THR A 502 -59.36 -55.06 16.27
N ILE A 503 -59.62 -56.35 16.44
CA ILE A 503 -60.94 -56.97 16.25
C ILE A 503 -61.43 -57.46 17.61
N TYR A 504 -62.68 -57.15 17.98
CA TYR A 504 -63.30 -57.65 19.21
C TYR A 504 -63.93 -59.01 18.93
N ASP A 505 -63.40 -60.06 19.56
CA ASP A 505 -63.90 -61.43 19.43
C ASP A 505 -65.06 -61.62 20.42
N LEU A 506 -66.27 -61.70 19.90
CA LEU A 506 -67.52 -61.81 20.67
C LEU A 506 -67.67 -63.17 21.37
N GLU A 507 -67.05 -64.24 20.86
CA GLU A 507 -67.09 -65.56 21.51
C GLU A 507 -66.13 -65.65 22.70
N LYS A 508 -65.00 -64.95 22.63
CA LYS A 508 -63.95 -64.99 23.67
C LYS A 508 -63.93 -63.77 24.59
N GLY A 509 -64.82 -62.80 24.37
CA GLY A 509 -64.99 -61.61 25.22
C GLY A 509 -63.73 -60.74 25.33
N ARG A 510 -62.88 -60.71 24.30
CA ARG A 510 -61.59 -59.97 24.34
C ARG A 510 -61.19 -59.37 22.99
N TYR A 511 -60.42 -58.29 23.04
CA TYR A 511 -59.80 -57.69 21.85
C TYR A 511 -58.61 -58.55 21.38
N ILE A 512 -58.56 -58.84 20.08
CA ILE A 512 -57.44 -59.51 19.41
C ILE A 512 -56.82 -58.51 18.43
N VAL A 513 -55.51 -58.28 18.57
CA VAL A 513 -54.74 -57.43 17.65
C VAL A 513 -54.11 -58.33 16.60
N THR A 514 -54.54 -58.21 15.35
CA THR A 514 -53.99 -58.99 14.23
C THR A 514 -53.21 -58.09 13.28
N ARG A 515 -52.14 -58.64 12.71
CA ARG A 515 -51.33 -57.97 11.69
C ARG A 515 -52.09 -58.04 10.37
N VAL A 516 -52.41 -56.89 9.78
CA VAL A 516 -52.88 -56.82 8.40
C VAL A 516 -51.62 -56.95 7.54
N ASN A 517 -51.53 -58.05 6.79
CA ASN A 517 -50.45 -58.26 5.82
C ASN A 517 -50.60 -57.30 4.64
#